data_AF-F3GPE3-F1
#
_entry.id   AF-F3GPE3-F1
#
_cell.length_a   1.000
_cell.length_b   1.000
_cell.length_c   1.000
_cell.angle_alpha   90.00
_cell.angle_beta   90.00
_cell.angle_gamma   90.00
#
_symmetry.space_group_name_H-M   'P 1'
#
loop_
_entity.id
_entity.type
_entity.pdbx_description
1 polymer ?
#
loop_
_entity_poly.entity_id
_entity_poly.type
_entity_poly.pdbx_seq_one_letter_code
_entity_poly.pdbx_strand_id
1 'polypeptide(L)' 'VADDSSLVSYVPDDETGQYRALHHAFSKGYRRPLFINLPKQSLAWEIRQAGMQRACEAFGLAGDELLQ' A
#
# COMPACT_ATOMS: atom_id res chain seq x y z
N VAL A 1 -10.74 13.18 11.29
CA VAL A 1 -11.26 13.26 9.90
C VAL A 1 -12.22 14.42 9.90
N ALA A 2 -12.20 15.29 8.88
CA ALA A 2 -13.27 16.28 8.75
C ALA A 2 -14.51 15.53 8.28
N ASP A 3 -15.60 15.59 9.04
CA ASP A 3 -16.86 14.88 8.72
C ASP A 3 -17.61 15.54 7.55
N ASP A 4 -17.02 16.56 6.93
CA ASP A 4 -17.53 17.26 5.77
C ASP A 4 -16.79 16.83 4.50
N SER A 5 -17.46 16.03 3.68
CA SER A 5 -16.94 15.58 2.38
C SER A 5 -16.86 16.69 1.33
N SER A 6 -17.44 17.86 1.60
CA SER A 6 -17.34 19.05 0.73
C SER A 6 -16.10 19.91 1.03
N LEU A 7 -15.37 19.62 2.12
CA LEU A 7 -14.16 20.34 2.47
C LEU A 7 -13.03 20.02 1.49
N VAL A 8 -12.61 21.02 0.73
CA VAL A 8 -11.44 20.92 -0.16
C VAL A 8 -10.23 20.54 0.67
N SER A 9 -9.63 19.41 0.33
CA SER A 9 -8.55 18.80 1.08
C SER A 9 -7.42 18.41 0.13
N TYR A 10 -6.18 18.59 0.59
CA TYR A 10 -5.01 18.03 -0.06
C TYR A 10 -4.56 16.82 0.75
N VAL A 11 -4.64 15.64 0.16
CA VAL A 11 -4.25 14.36 0.78
C VAL A 11 -3.23 13.65 -0.09
N PRO A 12 -2.33 12.84 0.49
CA PRO A 12 -1.40 12.04 -0.30
C PRO A 12 -2.13 10.94 -1.06
N ASP A 13 -1.62 10.61 -2.24
CA ASP A 13 -1.98 9.37 -2.95
C ASP A 13 -1.14 8.22 -2.37
N ASP A 14 -1.58 7.71 -1.21
CA ASP A 14 -0.92 6.65 -0.47
C ASP A 14 -0.85 5.34 -1.28
N GLU A 15 -1.83 5.05 -2.14
CA GLU A 15 -1.85 3.83 -2.96
C GLU A 15 -0.72 3.86 -3.99
N THR A 16 -0.64 4.93 -4.79
CA THR A 16 0.43 5.09 -5.78
C THR A 16 1.80 5.16 -5.12
N GLY A 17 1.91 5.82 -3.96
CA GLY A 17 3.13 5.85 -3.17
C GLY A 17 3.61 4.45 -2.79
N GLN A 18 2.72 3.63 -2.20
CA GLN A 18 3.04 2.27 -1.78
C GLN A 18 3.41 1.37 -2.97
N TYR A 19 2.62 1.44 -4.06
CA TYR A 19 2.88 0.67 -5.27
C TYR A 19 4.27 0.96 -5.84
N ARG A 20 4.65 2.23 -5.99
CA ARG A 20 5.94 2.63 -6.57
C ARG A 20 7.12 2.14 -5.75
N ALA A 21 7.03 2.23 -4.42
CA ALA A 21 8.08 1.77 -3.52
C ALA A 21 8.34 0.26 -3.68
N LEU A 22 7.27 -0.54 -3.65
CA LEU A 22 7.37 -1.99 -3.75
C LEU A 22 7.74 -2.45 -5.16
N HIS A 23 7.16 -1.83 -6.19
CA HIS A 23 7.55 -2.07 -7.58
C HIS A 23 9.06 -1.83 -7.76
N HIS A 24 9.61 -0.77 -7.17
CA HIS A 24 11.05 -0.54 -7.22
C HIS A 24 11.83 -1.68 -6.52
N ALA A 25 11.45 -2.06 -5.30
CA ALA A 25 12.11 -3.16 -4.60
C ALA A 25 12.03 -4.48 -5.40
N PHE A 26 10.86 -4.84 -5.91
CA PHE A 26 10.68 -6.07 -6.69
C PHE A 26 11.44 -6.01 -8.02
N SER A 27 11.56 -4.85 -8.66
CA SER A 27 12.41 -4.68 -9.84
C SER A 27 13.90 -4.94 -9.56
N LYS A 28 14.34 -4.80 -8.30
CA LYS A 28 15.71 -5.13 -7.84
C LYS A 28 15.89 -6.60 -7.44
N GLY A 29 14.86 -7.42 -7.56
CA GLY A 29 14.92 -8.86 -7.28
C GLY A 29 14.51 -9.27 -5.88
N TYR A 30 14.08 -8.34 -5.01
CA TYR A 30 13.50 -8.71 -3.71
C TYR A 30 12.17 -9.46 -3.92
N ARG A 31 11.97 -10.59 -3.22
CA ARG A 31 10.80 -11.47 -3.40
C ARG A 31 10.09 -11.86 -2.10
N ARG A 32 10.73 -11.66 -0.94
CA ARG A 32 10.20 -12.02 0.38
C ARG A 32 10.34 -10.85 1.37
N PRO A 33 9.69 -9.70 1.11
CA PRO A 33 9.71 -8.58 2.04
C PRO A 33 8.97 -8.94 3.34
N LEU A 34 9.44 -8.38 4.45
CA LEU A 34 8.67 -8.29 5.69
C LEU A 34 7.89 -6.97 5.68
N PHE A 35 6.57 -7.02 5.86
CA PHE A 35 5.73 -5.83 5.94
C PHE A 35 5.49 -5.44 7.39
N ILE A 36 5.98 -4.26 7.77
CA ILE A 36 5.70 -3.65 9.07
C ILE A 36 4.70 -2.52 8.83
N ASN A 37 3.43 -2.82 9.08
CA ASN A 37 2.31 -1.94 8.73
C ASN A 37 1.96 -0.96 9.85
N LEU A 38 1.28 0.12 9.47
CA LEU A 38 0.56 0.98 10.41
C LEU A 38 -0.57 0.19 11.12
N PRO A 39 -1.11 0.71 12.24
CA PRO A 39 -2.30 0.13 12.85
C PRO A 39 -3.45 0.01 11.85
N LYS A 40 -4.20 -1.11 11.88
CA LYS A 40 -5.30 -1.38 10.94
C LYS A 40 -6.39 -0.30 10.97
N GLN A 41 -6.54 0.41 12.08
CA GLN A 41 -7.51 1.50 12.26
C GLN A 41 -7.09 2.83 11.61
N SER A 42 -5.88 2.91 11.05
CA SER A 42 -5.43 4.10 10.32
C SER A 42 -6.12 4.20 8.97
N LEU A 43 -6.62 5.40 8.61
CA LEU A 43 -7.23 5.67 7.30
C LEU A 43 -6.34 5.25 6.13
N ALA A 44 -5.03 5.48 6.25
CA ALA A 44 -4.05 5.13 5.21
C ALA A 44 -3.75 3.63 5.13
N TRP A 45 -4.16 2.81 6.11
CA TRP A 45 -3.78 1.39 6.14
C TRP A 45 -4.36 0.64 4.94
N GLU A 46 -5.68 0.70 4.74
CA GLU A 46 -6.36 0.01 3.64
C GLU A 46 -5.85 0.50 2.28
N ILE A 47 -5.69 1.82 2.12
CA ILE A 47 -5.20 2.45 0.89
C ILE A 47 -3.79 1.95 0.54
N ARG A 48 -2.90 1.84 1.54
CA ARG A 48 -1.56 1.28 1.32
C ARG A 48 -1.61 -0.22 1.03
N GLN A 49 -2.50 -0.99 1.66
CA GLN A 49 -2.64 -2.42 1.33
C GLN A 49 -3.02 -2.63 -0.15
N ALA A 50 -3.90 -1.79 -0.71
CA ALA A 50 -4.24 -1.85 -2.13
C ALA A 50 -3.02 -1.65 -3.04
N GLY A 51 -2.20 -0.62 -2.76
CA GLY A 51 -0.96 -0.38 -3.52
C GLY A 51 0.06 -1.52 -3.39
N MET A 52 0.13 -2.15 -2.21
CA MET A 52 0.95 -3.32 -1.98
C MET A 52 0.48 -4.53 -2.78
N GLN A 53 -0.81 -4.88 -2.71
CA GLN A 53 -1.39 -6.00 -3.45
C GLN A 53 -1.15 -5.84 -4.95
N ARG A 54 -1.42 -4.64 -5.49
CA ARG A 54 -1.18 -4.30 -6.90
C ARG A 54 0.30 -4.49 -7.31
N ALA A 55 1.24 -4.15 -6.43
CA ALA A 55 2.66 -4.38 -6.69
C ALA A 55 3.05 -5.86 -6.61
N CYS A 56 2.50 -6.61 -5.66
CA CYS A 56 2.73 -8.06 -5.54
C CYS A 56 2.20 -8.80 -6.78
N GLU A 57 0.98 -8.50 -7.22
CA GLU A 57 0.37 -9.07 -8.42
C GLU A 57 1.21 -8.81 -9.67
N ALA A 58 1.70 -7.57 -9.85
CA ALA A 58 2.53 -7.18 -10.99
C ALA A 58 3.85 -7.98 -11.09
N PHE A 59 4.32 -8.57 -10.00
CA PHE A 59 5.54 -9.40 -9.95
C PHE A 59 5.25 -10.88 -9.66
N GLY A 60 3.99 -11.30 -9.71
CA GLY A 60 3.58 -12.70 -9.48
C GLY A 60 3.85 -13.18 -8.05
N LEU A 61 3.84 -12.28 -7.06
CA LEU A 61 3.97 -12.61 -5.64
C LEU A 61 2.59 -12.84 -5.04
N ALA A 62 2.41 -13.95 -4.31
CA ALA A 62 1.15 -14.26 -3.62
C ALA A 62 0.87 -13.19 -2.55
N GLY A 63 -0.15 -12.36 -2.76
CA GLY A 63 -0.53 -11.28 -1.84
C GLY A 63 -1.09 -11.79 -0.51
N ASP A 64 -1.71 -12.98 -0.50
CA ASP A 64 -2.44 -13.51 0.66
C ASP A 64 -1.55 -13.96 1.84
N GLU A 65 -0.30 -14.34 1.60
CA GLU A 65 0.62 -14.72 2.68
C GLU A 65 1.20 -13.50 3.43
N LEU A 66 0.97 -12.29 2.93
CA LEU A 66 1.62 -11.05 3.39
C LEU A 66 0.69 -10.11 4.19
N LEU A 67 -0.60 -10.47 4.31
CA LEU A 67 -1.68 -9.62 4.85
C LEU A 67 -2.07 -9.92 6.31
N GLN A 68 -1.36 -10.80 7.03
CA GLN A 68 -1.68 -11.12 8.43
C GLN A 68 -1.48 -9.90 9.37
#